data_AF-A0A813KRW0-F1
#
_entry.id   AF-A0A813KRW0-F1
#
_cell.length_a   1.000
_cell.length_b   1.000
_cell.length_c   1.000
_cell.angle_alpha   90.00
_cell.angle_beta   90.00
_cell.angle_gamma   90.00
#
_symmetry.space_group_name_H-M   'P 1'
#
loop_
_entity.id
_entity.type
_entity.pdbx_description
1 polymer ?
#
loop_
_entity_poly.entity_id
_entity_poly.type
_entity_poly.pdbx_seq_one_letter_code
_entity_poly.pdbx_strand_id
1 'polypeptide(L)'
;MCNHVEFGVGWFLVTTTATTTTTTTTRTTTTIPRATPAPGQSCADVTSQLSLELEKQMVQGFGSLNLWDANFWSGQVSLASMQIEDPFPGQRKILWIRFARAGDGERGNVVSTVSEWEGLLTPVEAKMEVSEDSTGNGLLRKEEFVSCLLSSPALSEPLRRLASPVYGRSAAAIDEGPSILQLDVTVDCPEVADHKRDAKKSTDSRSQLPVLFGGSSSAKSAGAALLTADIANSAAMYGDTHGVEVLLRDTIGDFLLKVQEACESLAAKNLRLGNAEAVELSRRYRLVQIGPEHIVLAFWIRQDAAEEHVEAFLGDHADPSNWRPLDKDLTFWDYASRLGFGQGGRRFPPCLRVVRGSELLRQQSRFYRQMLAEQSLAEEMRNLLAWAIYYHRGDANSPEWRLQQHPTNSPEWR
;
A
#
# COMPACT_ATOMS: atom_id res chain seq x y z
N MET A 1 23.59 0.46 -1.87
CA MET A 1 23.08 0.65 -3.25
C MET A 1 22.09 -0.47 -3.51
N CYS A 2 20.81 -0.25 -3.19
CA CYS A 2 19.77 -1.26 -3.40
C CYS A 2 19.17 -1.04 -4.79
N ASN A 3 19.35 -2.03 -5.65
CA ASN A 3 18.80 -2.02 -7.00
C ASN A 3 17.32 -2.38 -6.97
N HIS A 4 16.57 -1.66 -7.79
CA HIS A 4 15.19 -1.90 -8.15
C HIS A 4 15.00 -3.35 -8.61
N VAL A 5 14.10 -4.12 -8.00
CA VAL A 5 13.65 -5.41 -8.54
C VAL A 5 12.50 -5.11 -9.51
N GLU A 6 12.83 -5.01 -10.80
CA GLU A 6 11.82 -5.13 -11.87
C GLU A 6 11.50 -6.62 -12.02
N PHE A 7 10.26 -7.02 -11.75
CA PHE A 7 9.76 -8.30 -12.25
C PHE A 7 9.73 -8.19 -13.79
N GLY A 8 10.64 -8.90 -14.44
CA GLY A 8 10.87 -8.80 -15.87
C GLY A 8 9.63 -9.19 -16.67
N VAL A 9 8.99 -8.20 -17.29
CA VAL A 9 8.00 -8.45 -18.35
C VAL A 9 8.78 -8.93 -19.58
N GLY A 10 8.88 -10.24 -19.72
CA GLY A 10 9.36 -10.89 -20.94
C GLY A 10 8.36 -10.69 -22.08
N TRP A 11 8.86 -10.60 -23.30
CA TRP A 11 8.02 -10.65 -24.50
C TRP A 11 8.11 -12.05 -25.08
N PHE A 12 6.96 -12.69 -25.28
CA PHE A 12 6.89 -14.07 -25.76
C PHE A 12 6.14 -14.09 -27.09
N LEU A 13 6.82 -14.55 -28.13
CA LEU A 13 6.33 -14.49 -29.51
C LEU A 13 6.34 -15.89 -30.12
N VAL A 14 5.21 -16.30 -30.71
CA VAL A 14 5.14 -17.48 -31.57
C VAL A 14 5.28 -17.01 -33.02
N THR A 15 6.23 -17.55 -33.78
CA THR A 15 6.43 -17.23 -35.20
C THR A 15 6.34 -18.46 -36.08
N THR A 16 5.74 -18.30 -37.26
CA THR A 16 5.72 -19.32 -38.32
C THR A 16 7.02 -19.26 -39.12
N THR A 17 7.71 -20.38 -39.33
CA THR A 17 8.99 -20.38 -40.07
C THR A 17 8.81 -20.51 -41.58
N ALA A 18 9.49 -19.64 -42.33
CA ALA A 18 10.05 -19.97 -43.64
C ALA A 18 11.57 -20.06 -43.47
N THR A 19 12.17 -21.10 -44.03
CA THR A 19 13.50 -21.63 -43.74
C THR A 19 14.63 -20.58 -43.72
N THR A 20 15.53 -20.74 -42.74
CA THR A 20 16.91 -20.19 -42.59
C THR A 20 17.06 -18.93 -41.72
N THR A 21 17.67 -19.07 -40.52
CA THR A 21 18.36 -17.93 -39.87
C THR A 21 19.49 -18.41 -38.93
N THR A 22 20.69 -17.88 -39.15
CA THR A 22 21.90 -18.01 -38.34
C THR A 22 21.92 -16.88 -37.28
N THR A 23 22.23 -17.16 -36.01
CA THR A 23 22.23 -16.16 -34.93
C THR A 23 23.65 -15.76 -34.54
N THR A 24 23.96 -14.46 -34.62
CA THR A 24 25.18 -13.82 -34.09
C THR A 24 24.78 -12.84 -32.99
N THR A 25 25.39 -12.96 -31.80
CA THR A 25 25.04 -12.17 -30.61
C THR A 25 26.08 -11.06 -30.38
N THR A 26 25.65 -9.80 -30.36
CA THR A 26 26.46 -8.64 -29.93
C THR A 26 25.74 -7.86 -28.83
N ARG A 27 26.47 -7.52 -27.76
CA ARG A 27 25.96 -6.91 -26.51
C ARG A 27 25.83 -5.39 -26.63
N THR A 28 24.64 -4.82 -26.42
CA THR A 28 24.45 -3.38 -26.12
C THR A 28 23.15 -3.17 -25.34
N THR A 29 23.19 -2.29 -24.33
CA THR A 29 22.12 -1.99 -23.38
C THR A 29 21.07 -1.06 -24.02
N THR A 30 20.00 -1.64 -24.56
CA THR A 30 18.90 -0.90 -25.19
C THR A 30 17.56 -1.48 -24.73
N THR A 31 16.54 -0.63 -24.60
CA THR A 31 15.11 -0.99 -24.54
C THR A 31 14.85 -2.14 -25.52
N ILE A 32 14.27 -3.27 -25.08
CA ILE A 32 14.09 -4.44 -25.96
C ILE A 32 13.09 -4.04 -27.06
N PRO A 33 13.52 -3.86 -28.33
CA PRO A 33 12.58 -3.56 -29.38
C PRO A 33 11.68 -4.79 -29.58
N ARG A 34 10.37 -4.55 -29.69
CA ARG A 34 9.39 -5.58 -30.07
C ARG A 34 9.91 -6.25 -31.33
N ALA A 35 10.00 -7.57 -31.32
CA ALA A 35 10.44 -8.30 -32.51
C ALA A 35 9.44 -8.03 -33.63
N THR A 36 9.87 -7.28 -34.64
CA THR A 36 9.08 -7.09 -35.85
C THR A 36 9.28 -8.34 -36.72
N PRO A 37 8.21 -9.06 -37.10
CA PRO A 37 8.33 -10.21 -37.99
C PRO A 37 8.92 -9.76 -39.33
N ALA A 38 9.71 -10.62 -39.97
CA ALA A 38 10.18 -10.35 -41.33
C ALA A 38 8.97 -10.29 -42.30
N PRO A 39 9.08 -9.58 -43.43
CA PRO A 39 8.00 -9.52 -44.42
C PRO A 39 7.55 -10.94 -44.82
N GLY A 40 6.27 -11.25 -44.61
CA GLY A 40 5.68 -12.56 -44.90
C GLY A 40 5.65 -13.56 -43.74
N GLN A 41 6.17 -13.20 -42.56
CA GLN A 41 6.04 -13.99 -41.35
C GLN A 41 4.85 -13.52 -40.51
N SER A 42 4.11 -14.47 -39.96
CA SER A 42 3.07 -14.19 -38.97
C SER A 42 3.62 -14.37 -37.56
N CYS A 43 3.20 -13.50 -36.65
CA CYS A 43 3.58 -13.57 -35.24
C CYS A 43 2.37 -13.39 -34.32
N ALA A 44 2.30 -14.17 -33.26
CA ALA A 44 1.30 -14.05 -32.21
C ALA A 44 1.99 -13.84 -30.85
N ASP A 45 1.44 -12.93 -30.07
CA ASP A 45 1.93 -12.62 -28.72
C ASP A 45 1.21 -13.54 -27.72
N VAL A 46 1.98 -14.40 -27.05
CA VAL A 46 1.47 -15.36 -26.05
C VAL A 46 1.93 -15.01 -24.64
N THR A 47 2.32 -13.75 -24.42
CA THR A 47 2.97 -13.31 -23.18
C THR A 47 2.13 -13.58 -21.93
N SER A 48 0.85 -13.22 -21.95
CA SER A 48 -0.04 -13.43 -20.80
C SER A 48 -0.21 -14.92 -20.47
N GLN A 49 -0.32 -15.77 -21.50
CA GLN A 49 -0.53 -17.21 -21.32
C GLN A 49 0.73 -17.87 -20.73
N LEU A 50 1.92 -17.46 -21.18
CA LEU A 50 3.16 -17.98 -20.63
C LEU A 50 3.43 -17.46 -19.21
N SER A 51 3.05 -16.21 -18.89
CA SER A 51 3.13 -15.69 -17.52
C SER A 51 2.26 -16.50 -16.54
N LEU A 52 1.03 -16.85 -16.94
CA LEU A 52 0.14 -17.69 -16.14
C LEU A 52 0.72 -19.11 -15.93
N GLU A 53 1.34 -19.69 -16.97
CA GLU A 53 1.99 -20.99 -16.84
C GLU A 53 3.24 -20.93 -15.95
N LEU A 54 4.01 -19.84 -16.00
CA LEU A 54 5.14 -19.63 -15.09
C LEU A 54 4.67 -19.56 -13.63
N GLU A 55 3.62 -18.77 -13.35
CA GLU A 55 3.03 -18.70 -12.01
C GLU A 55 2.56 -20.06 -11.51
N LYS A 56 1.90 -20.84 -12.38
CA LYS A 56 1.48 -22.21 -12.07
C LYS A 56 2.68 -23.12 -11.75
N GLN A 57 3.76 -23.05 -12.53
CA GLN A 57 4.99 -23.81 -12.28
C GLN A 57 5.66 -23.39 -10.97
N MET A 58 5.68 -22.09 -10.64
CA MET A 58 6.20 -21.61 -9.36
C MET A 58 5.43 -22.21 -8.17
N VAL A 59 4.10 -22.23 -8.23
CA VAL A 59 3.25 -22.76 -7.16
C VAL A 59 3.47 -24.26 -6.96
N GLN A 60 3.59 -25.01 -8.06
CA GLN A 60 3.70 -26.46 -8.04
C GLN A 60 5.15 -26.97 -7.86
N GLY A 61 6.13 -26.20 -8.32
CA GLY A 61 7.56 -26.49 -8.28
C GLY A 61 8.27 -25.92 -7.04
N PHE A 62 7.54 -25.73 -5.93
CA PHE A 62 8.07 -25.21 -4.66
C PHE A 62 8.84 -23.88 -4.77
N GLY A 63 8.43 -23.01 -5.69
CA GLY A 63 9.00 -21.67 -5.86
C GLY A 63 10.11 -21.53 -6.91
N SER A 64 10.43 -22.56 -7.69
CA SER A 64 11.35 -22.44 -8.83
C SER A 64 10.84 -21.40 -9.83
N LEU A 65 11.64 -20.38 -10.13
CA LEU A 65 11.35 -19.36 -11.15
C LEU A 65 11.74 -19.82 -12.56
N ASN A 66 12.38 -20.99 -12.71
CA ASN A 66 12.81 -21.48 -14.01
C ASN A 66 11.62 -21.99 -14.82
N LEU A 67 11.50 -21.52 -16.07
CA LEU A 67 10.47 -22.03 -16.97
C LEU A 67 10.95 -23.32 -17.63
N TRP A 68 10.13 -24.36 -17.50
CA TRP A 68 10.44 -25.73 -17.93
C TRP A 68 11.58 -26.38 -17.16
N ASP A 69 11.56 -26.25 -15.83
CA ASP A 69 12.43 -27.02 -14.93
C ASP A 69 12.33 -28.52 -15.23
N ALA A 70 13.49 -29.18 -15.35
CA ALA A 70 13.55 -30.61 -15.67
C ALA A 70 12.87 -31.49 -14.61
N ASN A 71 12.79 -31.02 -13.36
CA ASN A 71 12.09 -31.71 -12.28
C ASN A 71 10.56 -31.58 -12.41
N PHE A 72 10.09 -30.50 -13.04
CA PHE A 72 8.68 -30.25 -13.26
C PHE A 72 8.15 -31.05 -14.47
N TRP A 73 8.92 -31.14 -15.55
CA TRP A 73 8.53 -31.84 -16.77
C TRP A 73 9.41 -33.07 -17.03
N SER A 74 8.90 -34.26 -16.71
CA SER A 74 9.57 -35.53 -17.03
C SER A 74 9.23 -36.05 -18.45
N GLY A 75 8.63 -35.24 -19.32
CA GLY A 75 8.07 -35.68 -20.60
C GLY A 75 7.88 -34.57 -21.63
N GLN A 76 7.25 -34.92 -22.75
CA GLN A 76 6.92 -33.94 -23.79
C GLN A 76 5.86 -32.95 -23.28
N VAL A 77 6.11 -31.66 -23.48
CA VAL A 77 5.20 -30.57 -23.11
C VAL A 77 4.48 -30.11 -24.36
N SER A 78 3.17 -29.88 -24.31
CA SER A 78 2.42 -29.30 -25.44
C SER A 78 1.92 -27.89 -25.11
N LEU A 79 1.70 -27.05 -26.12
CA LEU A 79 1.03 -25.75 -25.93
C LEU A 79 -0.31 -25.92 -25.19
N ALA A 80 -1.08 -26.95 -25.54
CA ALA A 80 -2.35 -27.26 -24.88
C ALA A 80 -2.18 -27.60 -23.39
N SER A 81 -1.13 -28.34 -23.00
CA SER A 81 -0.86 -28.68 -21.59
C SER A 81 -0.54 -27.46 -20.72
N MET A 82 0.00 -26.40 -21.34
CA MET A 82 0.27 -25.11 -20.72
C MET A 82 -0.90 -24.13 -20.85
N GLN A 83 -2.04 -24.58 -21.39
CA GLN A 83 -3.20 -23.73 -21.68
C GLN A 83 -2.86 -22.54 -22.61
N ILE A 84 -1.87 -22.72 -23.49
CA ILE A 84 -1.53 -21.76 -24.55
C ILE A 84 -2.35 -22.13 -25.78
N GLU A 85 -3.16 -21.19 -26.25
CA GLU A 85 -3.94 -21.38 -27.48
C GLU A 85 -3.00 -21.35 -28.67
N ASP A 86 -3.05 -22.38 -29.54
CA ASP A 86 -2.18 -22.47 -30.70
C ASP A 86 -2.63 -21.48 -31.79
N PRO A 87 -1.86 -20.40 -32.04
CA PRO A 87 -2.27 -19.39 -33.01
C PRO A 87 -2.12 -19.88 -34.47
N PHE A 88 -1.35 -20.94 -34.71
CA PHE A 88 -1.05 -21.47 -36.04
C PHE A 88 -1.14 -23.00 -36.06
N PRO A 89 -2.36 -23.57 -35.94
CA PRO A 89 -2.55 -25.02 -35.93
C PRO A 89 -2.12 -25.65 -37.26
N GLY A 90 -1.47 -26.82 -37.19
CA GLY A 90 -1.00 -27.54 -38.38
C GLY A 90 0.27 -26.97 -39.02
N GLN A 91 0.87 -25.92 -38.45
CA GLN A 91 2.08 -25.27 -38.99
C GLN A 91 3.30 -25.46 -38.07
N ARG A 92 4.48 -25.53 -38.69
CA ARG A 92 5.76 -25.43 -37.96
C ARG A 92 5.91 -24.02 -37.43
N LYS A 93 6.15 -23.92 -36.13
CA LYS A 93 6.30 -22.65 -35.45
C LYS A 93 7.41 -22.72 -34.42
N ILE A 94 7.89 -21.55 -34.02
CA ILE A 94 8.91 -21.37 -33.01
C ILE A 94 8.30 -20.54 -31.89
N LEU A 95 8.44 -21.01 -30.66
CA LEU A 95 8.17 -20.24 -29.46
C LEU A 95 9.45 -19.52 -29.04
N TRP A 96 9.41 -18.19 -29.12
CA TRP A 96 10.53 -17.33 -28.75
C TRP A 96 10.24 -16.65 -27.41
N ILE A 97 11.10 -16.92 -26.45
CA ILE A 97 11.00 -16.45 -25.07
C ILE A 97 12.14 -15.49 -24.81
N ARG A 98 11.84 -14.25 -24.40
CA ARG A 98 12.82 -13.28 -23.95
C ARG A 98 12.56 -12.97 -22.49
N PHE A 99 13.58 -13.08 -21.65
CA PHE A 99 13.44 -12.86 -20.21
C PHE A 99 14.61 -12.05 -19.65
N ALA A 100 14.41 -11.51 -18.46
CA ALA A 100 15.45 -10.92 -17.64
C ALA A 100 15.54 -11.73 -16.35
N ARG A 101 16.74 -12.21 -16.02
CA ARG A 101 17.01 -13.00 -14.82
C ARG A 101 16.84 -12.13 -13.58
N ALA A 102 16.15 -12.69 -12.58
CA ALA A 102 16.02 -12.04 -11.30
C ALA A 102 17.39 -12.02 -10.59
N GLY A 103 17.72 -10.89 -9.96
CA GLY A 103 18.97 -10.69 -9.23
C GLY A 103 20.00 -9.84 -9.99
N ASP A 104 20.53 -10.35 -11.10
CA ASP A 104 21.58 -9.65 -11.87
C ASP A 104 21.05 -8.86 -13.07
N GLY A 105 19.79 -9.08 -13.46
CA GLY A 105 19.17 -8.43 -14.60
C GLY A 105 19.74 -8.89 -15.95
N GLU A 106 20.47 -10.03 -15.99
CA GLU A 106 20.98 -10.57 -17.25
C GLU A 106 19.81 -10.93 -18.16
N ARG A 107 19.88 -10.52 -19.42
CA ARG A 107 18.83 -10.77 -20.41
C ARG A 107 19.13 -12.02 -21.19
N GLY A 108 18.19 -12.94 -21.21
CA GLY A 108 18.26 -14.21 -21.91
C GLY A 108 17.23 -14.33 -23.02
N ASN A 109 17.52 -15.20 -23.98
CA ASN A 109 16.56 -15.63 -24.98
C ASN A 109 16.58 -17.16 -25.11
N VAL A 110 15.40 -17.76 -25.12
CA VAL A 110 15.20 -19.18 -25.37
C VAL A 110 14.31 -19.34 -26.59
N VAL A 111 14.65 -20.31 -27.43
CA VAL A 111 13.95 -20.61 -28.67
C VAL A 111 13.59 -22.09 -28.62
N SER A 112 12.29 -22.40 -28.61
CA SER A 112 11.78 -23.77 -28.63
C SER A 112 10.99 -24.03 -29.91
N THR A 113 11.24 -25.15 -30.56
CA THR A 113 10.49 -25.58 -31.74
C THR A 113 9.19 -26.25 -31.34
N VAL A 114 8.10 -25.90 -32.02
CA VAL A 114 6.79 -26.51 -31.81
C VAL A 114 6.43 -27.38 -33.02
N SER A 115 6.02 -28.62 -32.74
CA SER A 115 5.56 -29.57 -33.76
C SER A 115 4.26 -29.10 -34.44
N GLU A 116 4.06 -29.56 -35.68
CA GLU A 116 2.94 -29.14 -36.55
C GLU A 116 1.57 -29.55 -36.02
N TRP A 117 1.42 -30.80 -35.58
CA TRP A 117 0.11 -31.45 -35.41
C TRP A 117 -0.38 -31.46 -33.97
N GLU A 118 0.53 -31.62 -33.01
CA GLU A 118 0.17 -31.84 -31.59
C GLU A 118 0.59 -30.67 -30.70
N GLY A 119 1.22 -29.64 -31.27
CA GLY A 119 1.73 -28.51 -30.49
C GLY A 119 2.80 -28.91 -29.47
N LEU A 120 3.42 -30.09 -29.64
CA LEU A 120 4.50 -30.57 -28.79
C LEU A 120 5.71 -29.66 -28.93
N LEU A 121 6.24 -29.28 -27.78
CA LEU A 121 7.45 -28.50 -27.59
C LEU A 121 8.57 -29.43 -27.17
N THR A 122 9.76 -29.14 -27.68
CA THR A 122 11.00 -29.59 -27.04
C THR A 122 11.35 -28.57 -25.96
N PRO A 123 11.07 -28.85 -24.66
CA PRO A 123 11.33 -27.89 -23.59
C PRO A 123 12.82 -27.57 -23.55
N VAL A 124 13.15 -26.28 -23.52
CA VAL A 124 14.50 -25.78 -23.35
C VAL A 124 14.50 -24.93 -22.10
N GLU A 125 14.99 -25.48 -20.99
CA GLU A 125 14.99 -24.81 -19.69
C GLU A 125 15.42 -23.34 -19.81
N ALA A 126 14.51 -22.42 -19.46
CA ALA A 126 14.83 -21.00 -19.36
C ALA A 126 15.25 -20.72 -17.93
N LYS A 127 16.57 -20.69 -17.70
CA LYS A 127 17.18 -20.39 -16.41
C LYS A 127 16.96 -18.93 -16.04
N MET A 128 15.82 -18.65 -15.40
CA MET A 128 15.45 -17.33 -14.88
C MET A 128 16.01 -17.10 -13.47
N GLU A 129 16.54 -18.15 -12.84
CA GLU A 129 17.31 -18.07 -11.61
C GLU A 129 18.81 -18.08 -11.87
N VAL A 130 19.57 -17.50 -10.94
CA VAL A 130 21.03 -17.60 -10.94
C VAL A 130 21.40 -19.02 -10.50
N SER A 131 22.00 -19.81 -11.39
CA SER A 131 22.37 -21.20 -11.09
C SER A 131 23.27 -21.29 -9.86
N GLU A 132 22.91 -22.19 -8.94
CA GLU A 132 23.60 -22.44 -7.66
C GLU A 132 25.11 -22.72 -7.83
N ASP A 133 25.50 -23.26 -8.98
CA ASP A 133 26.88 -23.63 -9.29
C ASP A 133 27.85 -22.44 -9.40
N SER A 134 27.34 -21.22 -9.58
CA SER A 134 28.18 -20.04 -9.87
C SER A 134 28.55 -19.20 -8.65
N THR A 135 27.88 -19.40 -7.52
CA THR A 135 28.19 -18.70 -6.26
C THR A 135 27.72 -19.56 -5.10
N GLY A 136 28.67 -20.22 -4.42
CA GLY A 136 28.37 -20.82 -3.12
C GLY A 136 27.72 -19.78 -2.21
N ASN A 137 26.49 -20.07 -1.76
CA ASN A 137 25.53 -19.20 -1.04
C ASN A 137 24.41 -18.54 -1.88
N GLY A 138 23.78 -19.30 -2.79
CA GLY A 138 22.50 -18.92 -3.42
C GLY A 138 21.27 -19.03 -2.50
N LEU A 139 21.42 -19.46 -1.25
CA LEU A 139 20.39 -19.29 -0.23
C LEU A 139 20.41 -17.82 0.18
N LEU A 140 19.36 -17.07 -0.19
CA LEU A 140 19.06 -15.76 0.37
C LEU A 140 19.21 -15.89 1.89
N ARG A 141 20.26 -15.30 2.45
CA ARG A 141 20.54 -15.50 3.87
C ARG A 141 19.36 -14.93 4.65
N LYS A 142 19.06 -15.48 5.82
CA LYS A 142 17.93 -14.99 6.65
C LYS A 142 17.99 -13.47 6.81
N GLU A 143 19.19 -12.93 6.93
CA GLU A 143 19.44 -11.50 7.06
C GLU A 143 19.08 -10.72 5.78
N GLU A 144 19.35 -11.28 4.60
CA GLU A 144 19.03 -10.67 3.30
C GLU A 144 17.53 -10.76 3.00
N PHE A 145 16.90 -11.90 3.30
CA PHE A 145 15.43 -12.04 3.25
C PHE A 145 14.75 -11.03 4.15
N VAL A 146 15.16 -10.97 5.42
CA VAL A 146 14.64 -10.01 6.39
C VAL A 146 14.91 -8.58 5.93
N SER A 147 16.09 -8.28 5.37
CA SER A 147 16.38 -6.96 4.82
C SER A 147 15.47 -6.60 3.65
N CYS A 148 15.22 -7.49 2.70
CA CYS A 148 14.29 -7.27 1.59
C CYS A 148 12.86 -7.04 2.08
N LEU A 149 12.41 -7.90 3.00
CA LEU A 149 11.09 -7.82 3.62
C LEU A 149 10.93 -6.52 4.43
N LEU A 150 11.98 -6.10 5.16
CA LEU A 150 12.02 -4.88 5.95
C LEU A 150 12.16 -3.60 5.10
N SER A 151 12.71 -3.72 3.89
CA SER A 151 12.85 -2.61 2.94
C SER A 151 11.55 -2.29 2.18
N SER A 152 10.58 -3.21 2.17
CA SER A 152 9.23 -2.97 1.64
C SER A 152 8.35 -2.37 2.73
N PRO A 153 7.93 -1.09 2.66
CA PRO A 153 7.08 -0.49 3.69
C PRO A 153 5.75 -1.25 3.90
N ALA A 154 5.24 -1.91 2.86
CA ALA A 154 4.01 -2.67 2.91
C ALA A 154 4.13 -3.98 3.72
N LEU A 155 5.32 -4.60 3.75
CA LEU A 155 5.57 -5.89 4.41
C LEU A 155 6.32 -5.73 5.74
N SER A 156 7.23 -4.76 5.79
CA SER A 156 8.07 -4.49 6.95
C SER A 156 7.28 -4.03 8.16
N GLU A 157 6.26 -3.20 7.92
CA GLU A 157 5.48 -2.60 8.99
C GLU A 157 4.59 -3.63 9.69
N PRO A 158 3.79 -4.47 9.00
CA PRO A 158 3.06 -5.57 9.65
C PRO A 158 3.94 -6.54 10.46
N LEU A 159 5.18 -6.79 10.01
CA LEU A 159 6.09 -7.70 10.70
C LEU A 159 6.77 -7.05 11.91
N ARG A 160 7.12 -5.75 11.84
CA ARG A 160 7.53 -4.97 13.01
C ARG A 160 6.43 -4.94 14.06
N ARG A 161 5.16 -4.84 13.65
CA ARG A 161 3.98 -4.92 14.54
C ARG A 161 3.94 -6.27 15.29
N LEU A 162 4.21 -7.40 14.62
CA LEU A 162 4.24 -8.73 15.25
C LEU A 162 5.40 -8.93 16.24
N ALA A 163 6.52 -8.22 16.03
CA ALA A 163 7.72 -8.35 16.85
C ALA A 163 7.72 -7.46 18.12
N SER A 164 6.77 -6.53 18.26
CA SER A 164 6.71 -5.63 19.40
C SER A 164 6.20 -6.37 20.66
N PRO A 165 6.95 -6.42 21.77
CA PRO A 165 6.56 -7.15 22.99
C PRO A 165 5.37 -6.52 23.75
N VAL A 166 4.79 -5.44 23.23
CA VAL A 166 3.67 -4.71 23.83
C VAL A 166 2.36 -5.53 23.80
N TYR A 167 2.25 -6.55 22.94
CA TYR A 167 1.04 -7.36 22.79
C TYR A 167 0.79 -8.41 23.89
N GLY A 168 1.64 -8.47 24.93
CA GLY A 168 1.54 -9.48 25.99
C GLY A 168 0.86 -9.06 27.30
N ARG A 169 0.44 -7.80 27.49
CA ARG A 169 -0.17 -7.36 28.76
C ARG A 169 -1.69 -7.45 28.73
N SER A 170 -2.20 -8.39 29.52
CA SER A 170 -3.63 -8.61 29.82
C SER A 170 -4.32 -7.34 30.32
N ALA A 171 -5.55 -7.12 29.83
CA ALA A 171 -6.41 -5.94 30.00
C ALA A 171 -6.95 -5.69 31.42
N ALA A 172 -6.28 -6.16 32.47
CA ALA A 172 -6.86 -6.26 33.82
C ALA A 172 -6.59 -5.06 34.76
N ALA A 173 -6.01 -3.96 34.28
CA ALA A 173 -5.82 -2.76 35.11
C ALA A 173 -6.11 -1.49 34.29
N ILE A 174 -7.39 -1.13 34.21
CA ILE A 174 -7.79 0.23 33.79
C ILE A 174 -7.61 1.12 35.01
N ASP A 175 -6.37 1.56 35.22
CA ASP A 175 -6.08 2.68 36.10
C ASP A 175 -6.62 3.96 35.43
N GLU A 176 -7.23 4.88 36.18
CA GLU A 176 -7.97 6.06 35.68
C GLU A 176 -7.08 7.13 35.00
N GLY A 177 -5.88 6.76 34.57
CA GLY A 177 -4.97 7.62 33.83
C GLY A 177 -5.44 7.93 32.40
N PRO A 178 -4.94 9.02 31.80
CA PRO A 178 -5.21 9.33 30.40
C PRO A 178 -4.71 8.18 29.50
N SER A 179 -5.65 7.48 28.87
CA SER A 179 -5.35 6.38 27.97
C SER A 179 -4.70 6.91 26.68
N ILE A 180 -3.37 6.80 26.62
CA ILE A 180 -2.57 7.11 25.44
C ILE A 180 -2.88 6.07 24.36
N LEU A 181 -3.18 6.54 23.15
CA LEU A 181 -3.51 5.71 22.01
C LEU A 181 -2.28 5.33 21.20
N GLN A 182 -2.26 4.07 20.79
CA GLN A 182 -1.38 3.58 19.74
C GLN A 182 -2.11 3.65 18.40
N LEU A 183 -1.60 4.49 17.50
CA LEU A 183 -2.21 4.74 16.19
C LEU A 183 -1.16 4.62 15.11
N ASP A 184 -1.52 3.94 14.03
CA ASP A 184 -0.73 3.92 12.81
C ASP A 184 -1.34 4.88 11.80
N VAL A 185 -0.64 5.96 11.48
CA VAL A 185 -1.17 7.08 10.71
C VAL A 185 -0.37 7.24 9.44
N THR A 186 -1.03 7.21 8.29
CA THR A 186 -0.42 7.57 7.01
C THR A 186 -0.90 8.95 6.58
N VAL A 187 0.02 9.85 6.23
CA VAL A 187 -0.28 11.20 5.79
C VAL A 187 0.04 11.32 4.30
N ASP A 188 -0.92 11.78 3.50
CA ASP A 188 -0.67 12.09 2.09
C ASP A 188 0.18 13.37 2.01
N CYS A 189 1.40 13.24 1.50
CA CYS A 189 2.28 14.36 1.20
C CYS A 189 1.86 14.97 -0.14
N PRO A 190 1.70 16.31 -0.25
CA PRO A 190 1.51 16.94 -1.55
C PRO A 190 2.69 16.59 -2.45
N GLU A 191 2.42 16.13 -3.67
CA GLU A 191 3.47 15.91 -4.66
C GLU A 191 4.22 17.22 -4.88
N VAL A 192 5.53 17.19 -4.67
CA VAL A 192 6.39 18.26 -5.18
C VAL A 192 6.22 18.20 -6.68
N ALA A 193 5.58 19.22 -7.25
CA ALA A 193 5.43 19.36 -8.70
C ALA A 193 6.84 19.57 -9.28
N ASP A 194 7.61 18.49 -9.40
CA ASP A 194 8.86 18.46 -10.13
C ASP A 194 8.48 18.62 -11.60
N HIS A 195 8.50 19.88 -12.01
CA HIS A 195 8.29 20.28 -13.38
C HIS A 195 9.19 19.43 -14.30
N LYS A 196 8.56 18.64 -15.19
CA LYS A 196 9.13 17.95 -16.38
C LYS A 196 9.40 16.44 -16.34
N ARG A 197 8.61 15.61 -15.67
CA ARG A 197 8.61 14.16 -16.01
C ARG A 197 7.25 13.69 -16.48
N ASP A 198 7.27 13.00 -17.62
CA ASP A 198 6.13 12.54 -18.38
C ASP A 198 5.11 11.82 -17.49
N ALA A 199 3.85 12.26 -17.61
CA ALA A 199 2.71 11.80 -16.82
C ALA A 199 2.35 10.34 -17.12
N LYS A 200 3.14 9.40 -16.61
CA LYS A 200 2.72 8.01 -16.46
C LYS A 200 2.20 7.86 -15.03
N LYS A 201 0.90 7.57 -14.94
CA LYS A 201 0.07 7.42 -13.73
C LYS A 201 0.55 6.20 -12.91
N SER A 202 1.72 6.32 -12.30
CA SER A 202 2.22 5.39 -11.29
C SER A 202 1.53 5.74 -9.98
N THR A 203 0.78 4.81 -9.40
CA THR A 203 0.37 4.86 -7.99
C THR A 203 1.62 4.70 -7.13
N ASP A 204 2.40 5.77 -7.04
CA ASP A 204 3.69 5.75 -6.35
C ASP A 204 3.42 5.84 -4.84
N SER A 205 3.69 4.75 -4.11
CA SER A 205 3.63 4.69 -2.64
C SER A 205 4.54 5.73 -1.96
N ARG A 206 5.37 6.42 -2.74
CA ARG A 206 6.21 7.55 -2.30
C ARG A 206 5.45 8.81 -1.89
N SER A 207 4.14 8.93 -2.15
CA SER A 207 3.38 10.10 -1.67
C SER A 207 3.00 10.00 -0.20
N GLN A 208 3.06 8.82 0.42
CA GLN A 208 2.60 8.63 1.80
C GLN A 208 3.76 8.74 2.81
N LEU A 209 3.46 9.33 3.96
CA LEU A 209 4.38 9.49 5.10
C LEU A 209 3.80 8.79 6.34
N PRO A 210 4.48 7.79 6.91
CA PRO A 210 4.02 7.12 8.12
C PRO A 210 4.34 7.93 9.38
N VAL A 211 3.36 8.11 10.26
CA VAL A 211 3.47 8.74 11.57
C VAL A 211 2.88 7.78 12.60
N LEU A 212 3.68 7.36 13.59
CA LEU A 212 3.26 6.37 14.58
C LEU A 212 3.09 7.05 15.94
N PHE A 213 1.91 6.91 16.53
CA PHE A 213 1.61 7.40 17.87
C PHE A 213 1.65 6.25 18.88
N GLY A 214 2.01 6.56 20.13
CA GLY A 214 1.79 5.69 21.29
C GLY A 214 2.95 4.79 21.70
N GLY A 215 4.19 5.13 21.35
CA GLY A 215 5.35 4.48 21.93
C GLY A 215 6.17 5.39 22.86
N SER A 216 6.83 4.73 23.82
CA SER A 216 7.94 5.23 24.63
C SER A 216 7.71 6.06 25.91
N SER A 217 6.62 5.88 26.66
CA SER A 217 6.71 6.07 28.13
C SER A 217 7.02 4.77 28.89
N SER A 218 6.57 3.60 28.42
CA SER A 218 6.80 2.32 29.13
C SER A 218 8.04 1.52 28.69
N ALA A 219 8.63 1.78 27.52
CA ALA A 219 9.72 0.96 26.96
C ALA A 219 11.10 1.17 27.62
N LYS A 220 11.25 2.14 28.53
CA LYS A 220 12.48 2.33 29.30
C LYS A 220 12.70 1.26 30.39
N SER A 221 11.76 0.35 30.64
CA SER A 221 11.81 -0.54 31.81
C SER A 221 11.91 -2.05 31.57
N ALA A 222 11.86 -2.57 30.33
CA ALA A 222 12.01 -4.01 30.13
C ALA A 222 12.51 -4.40 28.72
N GLY A 223 13.78 -4.83 28.63
CA GLY A 223 14.16 -5.93 27.73
C GLY A 223 14.39 -5.66 26.24
N ALA A 224 14.80 -4.45 25.82
CA ALA A 224 15.21 -4.19 24.42
C ALA A 224 16.61 -4.76 24.04
N ALA A 225 17.04 -5.87 24.66
CA ALA A 225 18.39 -6.41 24.54
C ALA A 225 18.56 -7.48 23.42
N LEU A 226 17.54 -7.73 22.60
CA LEU A 226 17.55 -8.85 21.63
C LEU A 226 17.25 -8.44 20.17
N LEU A 227 17.01 -7.16 19.89
CA LEU A 227 16.97 -6.65 18.53
C LEU A 227 18.36 -6.12 18.17
N THR A 228 18.91 -6.56 17.04
CA THR A 228 20.17 -6.04 16.49
C THR A 228 20.07 -4.51 16.35
N ALA A 229 21.17 -3.81 16.64
CA ALA A 229 21.23 -2.34 16.65
C ALA A 229 20.69 -1.70 15.34
N ASP A 230 20.77 -2.41 14.21
CA ASP A 230 20.26 -1.96 12.91
C ASP A 230 18.73 -1.95 12.81
N ILE A 231 18.03 -2.90 13.46
CA ILE A 231 16.56 -2.91 13.52
C ILE A 231 16.08 -1.82 14.48
N ALA A 232 16.78 -1.62 15.60
CA ALA A 232 16.50 -0.52 16.52
C ALA A 232 16.73 0.85 15.87
N ASN A 233 17.78 1.00 15.06
CA ASN A 233 18.03 2.22 14.28
C ASN A 233 16.97 2.43 13.19
N SER A 234 16.54 1.38 12.50
CA SER A 234 15.47 1.44 11.50
C SER A 234 14.09 1.72 12.11
N ALA A 235 13.83 1.27 13.35
CA ALA A 235 12.61 1.59 14.10
C ALA A 235 12.67 3.02 14.66
N ALA A 236 13.84 3.47 15.12
CA ALA A 236 14.04 4.85 15.59
C ALA A 236 13.92 5.91 14.48
N MET A 237 14.04 5.48 13.21
CA MET A 237 13.93 6.35 12.04
C MET A 237 12.46 6.61 11.63
N TYR A 238 11.51 5.76 12.03
CA TYR A 238 10.12 5.84 11.61
C TYR A 238 9.16 5.86 12.81
N GLY A 239 8.56 7.02 13.07
CA GLY A 239 7.33 7.15 13.83
C GLY A 239 7.48 7.54 15.30
N ASP A 240 8.12 6.72 16.14
CA ASP A 240 7.93 6.82 17.60
C ASP A 240 8.76 7.89 18.35
N THR A 241 9.07 9.01 17.70
CA THR A 241 10.08 9.92 18.26
C THR A 241 9.74 11.40 18.18
N HIS A 242 8.53 11.74 17.76
CA HIS A 242 8.07 13.12 17.76
C HIS A 242 7.64 13.61 19.15
N GLY A 243 7.33 12.71 20.09
CA GLY A 243 6.95 13.05 21.47
C GLY A 243 5.55 13.64 21.62
N VAL A 244 4.69 13.45 20.62
CA VAL A 244 3.29 13.92 20.64
C VAL A 244 2.39 12.76 21.03
N GLU A 245 1.60 12.95 22.07
CA GLU A 245 0.68 11.93 22.59
C GLU A 245 -0.75 12.19 22.13
N VAL A 246 -1.42 11.14 21.65
CA VAL A 246 -2.84 11.19 21.30
C VAL A 246 -3.62 10.45 22.37
N LEU A 247 -4.66 11.10 22.89
CA LEU A 247 -5.50 10.62 23.96
C LEU A 247 -6.83 10.14 23.40
N LEU A 248 -7.44 9.19 24.09
CA LEU A 248 -8.75 8.67 23.69
C LEU A 248 -9.86 9.74 23.74
N ARG A 249 -9.68 10.82 24.51
CA ARG A 249 -10.60 11.97 24.59
C ARG A 249 -10.33 13.08 23.59
N ASP A 250 -9.24 12.99 22.81
CA ASP A 250 -8.99 13.97 21.76
C ASP A 250 -10.10 13.86 20.71
N THR A 251 -10.58 15.02 20.25
CA THR A 251 -11.40 15.06 19.04
C THR A 251 -10.55 14.71 17.83
N ILE A 252 -11.19 14.27 16.75
CA ILE A 252 -10.48 14.06 15.49
C ILE A 252 -9.90 15.38 14.95
N GLY A 253 -10.53 16.52 15.27
CA GLY A 253 -9.96 17.85 15.04
C GLY A 253 -8.65 18.09 15.80
N ASP A 254 -8.62 17.80 17.11
CA ASP A 254 -7.40 17.91 17.94
C ASP A 254 -6.30 16.99 17.42
N PHE A 255 -6.66 15.78 17.01
CA PHE A 255 -5.73 14.82 16.43
C PHE A 255 -5.06 15.34 15.15
N LEU A 256 -5.80 16.03 14.26
CA LEU A 256 -5.21 16.63 13.06
C LEU A 256 -4.15 17.68 13.41
N LEU A 257 -4.37 18.48 14.46
CA LEU A 257 -3.37 19.43 14.96
C LEU A 257 -2.13 18.70 15.51
N LYS A 258 -2.34 17.61 16.24
CA LYS A 258 -1.24 16.75 16.75
C LYS A 258 -0.45 16.06 15.64
N VAL A 259 -1.09 15.69 14.53
CA VAL A 259 -0.40 15.17 13.34
C VAL A 259 0.49 16.22 12.70
N GLN A 260 0.03 17.48 12.63
CA GLN A 260 0.86 18.59 12.16
C GLN A 260 2.09 18.79 13.06
N GLU A 261 1.88 18.84 14.38
CA GLU A 261 2.95 18.97 15.38
C GLU A 261 3.96 17.81 15.28
N ALA A 262 3.46 16.57 15.11
CA ALA A 262 4.29 15.39 14.93
C ALA A 262 5.15 15.48 13.67
N CYS A 263 4.58 15.91 12.53
CA CYS A 263 5.31 16.12 11.29
C CYS A 263 6.42 17.18 11.45
N GLU A 264 6.13 18.30 12.11
CA GLU A 264 7.12 19.36 12.36
C GLU A 264 8.27 18.88 13.25
N SER A 265 7.95 18.14 14.31
CA SER A 265 8.94 17.52 15.20
C SER A 265 9.83 16.51 14.46
N LEU A 266 9.23 15.64 13.64
CA LEU A 266 9.96 14.68 12.79
C LEU A 266 10.84 15.40 11.77
N ALA A 267 10.35 16.48 11.15
CA ALA A 267 11.12 17.28 10.21
C ALA A 267 12.37 17.87 10.89
N ALA A 268 12.19 18.50 12.06
CA ALA A 268 13.30 19.08 12.83
C ALA A 268 14.31 18.02 13.28
N LYS A 269 13.83 16.86 13.74
CA LYS A 269 14.69 15.76 14.20
C LYS A 269 15.51 15.16 13.05
N ASN A 270 14.87 14.84 11.93
CA ASN A 270 15.55 14.26 10.77
C ASN A 270 16.60 15.22 10.18
N LEU A 271 16.35 16.52 10.22
CA LEU A 271 17.34 17.52 9.81
C LEU A 271 18.62 17.46 10.65
N ARG A 272 18.51 17.19 11.96
CA ARG A 272 19.66 17.08 12.88
C ARG A 272 20.52 15.85 12.62
N LEU A 273 19.96 14.79 12.02
CA LEU A 273 20.73 13.58 11.68
C LEU A 273 21.71 13.82 10.52
N GLY A 274 21.43 14.79 9.65
CA GLY A 274 22.36 15.30 8.63
C GLY A 274 22.70 14.36 7.47
N ASN A 275 22.27 13.09 7.50
CA ASN A 275 22.43 12.19 6.36
C ASN A 275 21.46 12.54 5.23
N ALA A 276 21.82 12.22 3.98
CA ALA A 276 21.07 12.66 2.80
C ALA A 276 19.61 12.17 2.79
N GLU A 277 19.36 10.94 3.25
CA GLU A 277 18.04 10.34 3.32
C GLU A 277 17.15 11.04 4.37
N ALA A 278 17.69 11.32 5.56
CA ALA A 278 16.99 12.06 6.61
C ALA A 278 16.74 13.51 6.21
N VAL A 279 17.65 14.16 5.48
CA VAL A 279 17.42 15.51 4.95
C VAL A 279 16.25 15.51 3.96
N GLU A 280 16.15 14.52 3.07
CA GLU A 280 15.02 14.41 2.16
C GLU A 280 13.71 14.10 2.90
N LEU A 281 13.74 13.18 3.87
CA LEU A 281 12.59 12.86 4.70
C LEU A 281 12.12 14.08 5.52
N SER A 282 13.07 14.84 6.07
CA SER A 282 12.83 16.11 6.76
C SER A 282 12.10 17.11 5.86
N ARG A 283 12.53 17.22 4.59
CA ARG A 283 11.88 18.06 3.60
C ARG A 283 10.45 17.61 3.35
N ARG A 284 10.20 16.32 3.17
CA ARG A 284 8.86 15.77 2.95
C ARG A 284 7.92 16.05 4.12
N TYR A 285 8.34 15.80 5.37
CA TYR A 285 7.52 16.13 6.53
C TYR A 285 7.21 17.63 6.66
N ARG A 286 8.15 18.52 6.30
CA ARG A 286 7.93 19.97 6.31
C ARG A 286 6.89 20.42 5.28
N LEU A 287 6.67 19.67 4.21
CA LEU A 287 5.67 19.99 3.19
C LEU A 287 4.25 19.62 3.61
N VAL A 288 4.09 18.82 4.66
CA VAL A 288 2.77 18.49 5.21
C VAL A 288 2.16 19.73 5.85
N GLN A 289 1.00 20.14 5.32
CA GLN A 289 0.20 21.24 5.84
C GLN A 289 -1.23 20.76 6.08
N ILE A 290 -1.55 20.41 7.32
CA ILE A 290 -2.88 19.95 7.70
C ILE A 290 -3.82 21.14 7.89
N GLY A 291 -4.67 21.38 6.89
CA GLY A 291 -5.72 22.39 6.88
C GLY A 291 -7.14 21.86 7.18
N PRO A 292 -8.16 22.74 7.23
CA PRO A 292 -9.55 22.38 7.50
C PRO A 292 -10.18 21.46 6.44
N GLU A 293 -9.59 21.34 5.27
CA GLU A 293 -10.01 20.44 4.21
C GLU A 293 -9.51 19.00 4.39
N HIS A 294 -8.58 18.76 5.32
CA HIS A 294 -8.05 17.42 5.58
C HIS A 294 -9.07 16.60 6.37
N ILE A 295 -9.17 15.32 6.05
CA ILE A 295 -10.06 14.38 6.71
C ILE A 295 -9.27 13.18 7.19
N VAL A 296 -9.73 12.57 8.28
CA VAL A 296 -9.17 11.33 8.81
C VAL A 296 -10.03 10.18 8.34
N LEU A 297 -9.43 9.22 7.68
CA LEU A 297 -10.06 7.96 7.30
C LEU A 297 -9.57 6.87 8.26
N ALA A 298 -10.49 6.11 8.83
CA ALA A 298 -10.16 4.89 9.57
C ALA A 298 -10.36 3.66 8.68
N PHE A 299 -9.40 2.75 8.74
CA PHE A 299 -9.53 1.46 8.08
C PHE A 299 -10.53 0.57 8.82
N TRP A 300 -11.58 0.14 8.12
CA TRP A 300 -12.66 -0.66 8.70
C TRP A 300 -12.50 -2.13 8.29
N ILE A 301 -11.87 -2.93 9.16
CA ILE A 301 -11.74 -4.37 8.95
C ILE A 301 -13.07 -5.05 9.25
N ARG A 302 -13.53 -5.95 8.37
CA ARG A 302 -14.63 -6.85 8.70
C ARG A 302 -14.17 -7.77 9.81
N GLN A 303 -14.87 -7.80 10.95
CA GLN A 303 -14.48 -8.60 12.12
C GLN A 303 -14.23 -10.07 11.77
N ASP A 304 -14.96 -10.60 10.79
CA ASP A 304 -14.85 -11.99 10.32
C ASP A 304 -13.59 -12.28 9.48
N ALA A 305 -12.92 -11.25 8.94
CA ALA A 305 -11.78 -11.41 8.02
C ALA A 305 -10.41 -11.33 8.70
N ALA A 306 -10.37 -10.92 9.98
CA ALA A 306 -9.11 -10.63 10.66
C ALA A 306 -8.32 -11.88 11.09
N GLU A 307 -8.95 -13.06 11.10
CA GLU A 307 -8.32 -14.26 11.66
C GLU A 307 -7.47 -15.04 10.65
N GLU A 308 -7.72 -14.99 9.34
CA GLU A 308 -7.14 -16.03 8.47
C GLU A 308 -5.91 -15.64 7.64
N HIS A 309 -5.78 -14.49 6.97
CA HIS A 309 -4.59 -14.26 6.11
C HIS A 309 -4.13 -12.79 6.04
N VAL A 310 -2.81 -12.55 6.21
CA VAL A 310 -2.17 -11.23 6.04
C VAL A 310 -2.42 -10.67 4.63
N GLU A 311 -2.49 -11.54 3.63
CA GLU A 311 -2.79 -11.16 2.24
C GLU A 311 -4.18 -10.55 2.09
N ALA A 312 -5.19 -11.12 2.76
CA ALA A 312 -6.54 -10.57 2.76
C ALA A 312 -6.56 -9.18 3.42
N PHE A 313 -5.84 -9.01 4.53
CA PHE A 313 -5.67 -7.71 5.18
C PHE A 313 -5.03 -6.67 4.23
N LEU A 314 -3.98 -7.04 3.51
CA LEU A 314 -3.31 -6.15 2.56
C LEU A 314 -4.22 -5.78 1.38
N GLY A 315 -4.97 -6.76 0.86
CA GLY A 315 -5.98 -6.54 -0.17
C GLY A 315 -7.07 -5.59 0.29
N ASP A 316 -7.62 -5.81 1.48
CA ASP A 316 -8.64 -4.95 2.06
C ASP A 316 -8.11 -3.53 2.34
N HIS A 317 -6.87 -3.41 2.83
CA HIS A 317 -6.24 -2.13 3.11
C HIS A 317 -6.00 -1.30 1.83
N ALA A 318 -5.73 -1.97 0.71
CA ALA A 318 -5.56 -1.31 -0.58
C ALA A 318 -6.89 -0.81 -1.18
N ASP A 319 -8.03 -1.43 -0.82
CA ASP A 319 -9.34 -1.03 -1.33
C ASP A 319 -9.85 0.27 -0.67
N PRO A 320 -10.05 1.37 -1.42
CA PRO A 320 -10.60 2.63 -0.91
C PRO A 320 -11.99 2.49 -0.26
N SER A 321 -12.75 1.44 -0.62
CA SER A 321 -14.09 1.20 -0.08
C SER A 321 -14.09 0.82 1.40
N ASN A 322 -12.97 0.28 1.90
CA ASN A 322 -12.80 -0.11 3.30
C ASN A 322 -12.35 1.04 4.22
N TRP A 323 -12.17 2.24 3.66
CA TRP A 323 -11.79 3.43 4.41
C TRP A 323 -13.01 4.30 4.71
N ARG A 324 -13.25 4.58 6.00
CA ARG A 324 -14.39 5.38 6.45
C ARG A 324 -13.92 6.70 7.04
N PRO A 325 -14.49 7.84 6.63
CA PRO A 325 -14.13 9.11 7.22
C PRO A 325 -14.64 9.18 8.66
N LEU A 326 -13.86 9.87 9.50
CA LEU A 326 -14.21 10.19 10.87
C LEU A 326 -14.66 11.66 10.94
N ASP A 327 -15.74 11.89 11.67
CA ASP A 327 -16.21 13.22 12.04
C ASP A 327 -15.20 13.92 12.95
N LYS A 328 -14.93 15.19 12.65
CA LYS A 328 -13.94 16.04 13.32
C LYS A 328 -14.35 16.42 14.74
N ASP A 329 -15.65 16.51 14.97
CA ASP A 329 -16.22 16.97 16.24
C ASP A 329 -16.36 15.82 17.25
N LEU A 330 -16.17 14.58 16.80
CA LEU A 330 -16.21 13.38 17.64
C LEU A 330 -14.82 13.01 18.15
N THR A 331 -14.79 12.33 19.29
CA THR A 331 -13.57 11.83 19.93
C THR A 331 -13.24 10.40 19.54
N PHE A 332 -11.99 9.96 19.76
CA PHE A 332 -11.66 8.54 19.59
C PHE A 332 -12.47 7.62 20.51
N TRP A 333 -12.88 8.13 21.69
CA TRP A 333 -13.77 7.43 22.61
C TRP A 333 -15.11 7.10 21.96
N ASP A 334 -15.71 8.06 21.23
CA ASP A 334 -16.99 7.86 20.54
C ASP A 334 -16.90 6.74 19.49
N TYR A 335 -15.71 6.55 18.92
CA TYR A 335 -15.42 5.47 17.98
C TYR A 335 -14.90 4.19 18.63
N ALA A 336 -14.57 4.16 19.93
CA ALA A 336 -13.90 3.04 20.58
C ALA A 336 -14.70 1.73 20.46
N SER A 337 -16.03 1.78 20.62
CA SER A 337 -16.89 0.61 20.48
C SER A 337 -16.92 0.03 19.06
N ARG A 338 -16.73 0.87 18.05
CA ARG A 338 -16.85 0.53 16.62
C ARG A 338 -15.51 0.12 16.01
N LEU A 339 -14.48 0.90 16.29
CA LEU A 339 -13.15 0.79 15.69
C LEU A 339 -12.11 0.20 16.65
N GLY A 340 -12.45 0.06 17.93
CA GLY A 340 -11.57 -0.54 18.93
C GLY A 340 -10.43 0.34 19.40
N PHE A 341 -10.56 1.66 19.30
CA PHE A 341 -9.61 2.57 19.92
C PHE A 341 -9.52 2.32 21.43
N GLY A 342 -8.30 2.22 21.95
CA GLY A 342 -8.05 1.99 23.38
C GLY A 342 -8.37 0.57 23.87
N GLN A 343 -8.85 -0.33 23.01
CA GLN A 343 -9.08 -1.73 23.40
C GLN A 343 -7.77 -2.51 23.39
N GLY A 344 -7.25 -2.83 24.57
CA GLY A 344 -6.14 -3.77 24.72
C GLY A 344 -6.54 -5.15 24.20
N GLY A 345 -5.64 -5.81 23.45
CA GLY A 345 -5.85 -7.18 22.95
C GLY A 345 -6.17 -7.31 21.46
N ARG A 346 -6.24 -6.21 20.70
CA ARG A 346 -6.25 -6.29 19.23
C ARG A 346 -4.86 -6.66 18.71
N ARG A 347 -4.83 -7.51 17.67
CA ARG A 347 -3.59 -7.93 16.99
C ARG A 347 -2.90 -6.77 16.25
N PHE A 348 -3.67 -5.77 15.83
CA PHE A 348 -3.18 -4.60 15.12
C PHE A 348 -3.77 -3.32 15.70
N PRO A 349 -2.98 -2.24 15.80
CA PRO A 349 -3.51 -0.94 16.18
C PRO A 349 -4.44 -0.43 15.07
N PRO A 350 -5.42 0.44 15.38
CA PRO A 350 -6.24 1.08 14.37
C PRO A 350 -5.37 1.83 13.34
N CYS A 351 -5.57 1.53 12.06
CA CYS A 351 -4.91 2.23 10.95
C CYS A 351 -5.73 3.44 10.53
N LEU A 352 -5.08 4.60 10.48
CA LEU A 352 -5.64 5.88 10.08
C LEU A 352 -4.91 6.40 8.84
N ARG A 353 -5.63 7.14 8.02
CA ARG A 353 -5.07 7.89 6.90
C ARG A 353 -5.57 9.33 6.94
N VAL A 354 -4.65 10.28 6.93
CA VAL A 354 -4.94 11.71 6.83
C VAL A 354 -4.77 12.11 5.37
N VAL A 355 -5.88 12.45 4.73
CA VAL A 355 -5.92 12.83 3.32
C VAL A 355 -6.55 14.20 3.14
N ARG A 356 -6.15 14.90 2.09
CA ARG A 356 -6.85 16.11 1.66
C ARG A 356 -8.20 15.74 1.05
N GLY A 357 -9.28 16.34 1.54
CA GLY A 357 -10.59 16.23 0.92
C GLY A 357 -10.53 16.68 -0.54
N SER A 358 -10.82 15.76 -1.47
CA SER A 358 -10.73 16.02 -2.90
C SER A 358 -11.94 15.47 -3.64
N GLU A 359 -12.17 16.00 -4.85
CA GLU A 359 -13.23 15.51 -5.72
C GLU A 359 -13.02 14.04 -6.12
N LEU A 360 -11.77 13.64 -6.30
CA LEU A 360 -11.43 12.25 -6.61
C LEU A 360 -11.85 11.32 -5.47
N LEU A 361 -11.54 11.69 -4.22
CA LEU A 361 -11.94 10.93 -3.05
C LEU A 361 -13.47 10.86 -2.92
N ARG A 362 -14.17 11.95 -3.27
CA ARG A 362 -15.65 12.01 -3.32
C ARG A 362 -16.21 11.03 -4.35
N GLN A 363 -15.58 10.87 -5.49
CA GLN A 363 -16.02 9.91 -6.51
C GLN A 363 -15.76 8.46 -6.07
N GLN A 364 -14.61 8.21 -5.45
CA GLN A 364 -14.17 6.85 -5.08
C GLN A 364 -14.84 6.32 -3.81
N SER A 365 -15.05 7.16 -2.79
CA SER A 365 -15.57 6.71 -1.50
C SER A 365 -17.05 7.05 -1.35
N ARG A 366 -17.89 6.01 -1.24
CA ARG A 366 -19.31 6.15 -0.89
C ARG A 366 -19.49 6.77 0.50
N PHE A 367 -18.67 6.36 1.47
CA PHE A 367 -18.76 6.85 2.84
C PHE A 367 -18.40 8.33 2.95
N TYR A 368 -17.42 8.78 2.17
CA TYR A 368 -17.07 10.21 2.12
C TYR A 368 -18.22 11.05 1.53
N ARG A 369 -18.89 10.58 0.47
CA ARG A 369 -20.10 11.25 -0.05
C ARG A 369 -21.21 11.35 1.00
N GLN A 370 -21.43 10.28 1.74
CA GLN A 370 -22.44 10.27 2.79
C GLN A 370 -22.12 11.29 3.89
N MET A 371 -20.89 11.31 4.39
CA MET A 371 -20.46 12.27 5.40
C MET A 371 -20.64 13.72 4.91
N LEU A 372 -20.25 14.04 3.67
CA LEU A 372 -20.45 15.38 3.11
C LEU A 372 -21.94 15.75 3.01
N ALA A 373 -22.81 14.81 2.64
CA ALA A 373 -24.24 15.04 2.59
C ALA A 373 -24.83 15.30 3.99
N GLU A 374 -24.37 14.54 5.00
CA GLU A 374 -24.77 14.73 6.41
C GLU A 374 -24.29 16.09 6.95
N GLN A 375 -23.06 16.49 6.63
CA GLN A 375 -22.51 17.80 7.00
C GLN A 375 -23.30 18.95 6.34
N SER A 376 -23.60 18.82 5.04
CA SER A 376 -24.42 19.80 4.31
C SER A 376 -25.80 19.94 4.94
N LEU A 377 -26.46 18.82 5.27
CA LEU A 377 -27.76 18.83 5.93
C LEU A 377 -27.68 19.47 7.33
N ALA A 378 -26.63 19.16 8.11
CA ALA A 378 -26.42 19.75 9.42
C ALA A 378 -26.14 21.26 9.34
N GLU A 379 -25.45 21.73 8.30
CA GLU A 379 -25.23 23.16 8.04
C GLU A 379 -26.51 23.86 7.60
N GLU A 380 -27.29 23.26 6.70
CA GLU A 380 -28.62 23.75 6.34
C GLU A 380 -29.53 23.84 7.57
N MET A 381 -29.57 22.80 8.41
CA MET A 381 -30.33 22.83 9.65
C MET A 381 -29.84 23.92 10.59
N ARG A 382 -28.52 24.10 10.77
CA ARG A 382 -27.97 25.20 11.57
C ARG A 382 -28.39 26.57 11.03
N ASN A 383 -28.43 26.74 9.72
CA ASN A 383 -28.86 27.98 9.08
C ASN A 383 -30.39 28.23 9.20
N LEU A 384 -31.18 27.16 9.33
CA LEU A 384 -32.63 27.23 9.54
C LEU A 384 -33.02 27.51 11.00
N LEU A 385 -32.09 27.31 11.94
CA LEU A 385 -32.29 27.58 13.36
C LEU A 385 -31.81 28.99 13.71
N ALA A 386 -32.64 30.00 13.40
CA ALA A 386 -32.43 31.33 13.94
C ALA A 386 -32.84 31.38 15.42
N TRP A 387 -32.06 32.04 16.27
CA TRP A 387 -32.46 32.34 17.65
C TRP A 387 -32.97 33.77 17.68
N ALA A 388 -34.17 33.98 18.25
CA ALA A 388 -34.74 35.30 18.44
C ALA A 388 -34.93 35.59 19.93
N ILE A 389 -34.69 36.83 20.35
CA ILE A 389 -35.02 37.28 21.69
C ILE A 389 -36.50 37.62 21.72
N TYR A 390 -37.27 36.89 22.54
CA TYR A 390 -38.66 37.19 22.83
C TYR A 390 -38.76 37.98 24.13
N TYR A 391 -39.57 39.03 24.14
CA TYR A 391 -39.80 39.87 25.33
C TYR A 391 -41.21 39.64 25.88
N HIS A 392 -41.30 39.19 27.13
CA HIS A 392 -42.58 38.89 27.79
C HIS A 392 -43.30 40.16 28.24
N ARG A 393 -44.48 40.45 27.67
CA ARG A 393 -45.28 41.61 28.05
C ARG A 393 -45.83 41.55 29.48
N GLY A 394 -46.00 40.35 30.04
CA GLY A 394 -46.51 40.15 31.40
C GLY A 394 -45.45 40.18 32.50
N ASP A 395 -44.17 40.14 32.12
CA ASP A 395 -43.03 39.99 33.05
C ASP A 395 -41.99 41.09 32.82
N ALA A 396 -42.45 42.35 32.80
CA ALA A 396 -41.61 43.54 32.67
C ALA A 396 -40.59 43.51 31.50
N ASN A 397 -40.94 42.86 30.38
CA ASN A 397 -40.04 42.64 29.23
C ASN A 397 -38.79 41.82 29.58
N SER A 398 -38.90 40.78 30.39
CA SER A 398 -37.81 39.81 30.56
C SER A 398 -37.44 39.17 29.21
N PRO A 399 -36.16 39.14 28.84
CA PRO A 399 -35.72 38.55 27.58
C PRO A 399 -35.60 37.03 27.72
N GLU A 400 -36.18 36.30 26.77
CA GLU A 400 -36.02 34.85 26.63
C GLU A 400 -35.53 34.53 25.21
N TRP A 401 -34.44 33.76 25.10
CA TRP A 401 -33.97 33.25 23.80
C TRP A 401 -34.85 32.08 23.36
N ARG A 402 -35.54 32.22 22.23
CA ARG A 402 -36.36 31.16 21.65
C ARG A 402 -35.84 30.77 20.28
N LEU A 403 -35.95 29.47 19.98
CA LEU A 403 -35.70 28.94 18.65
C LEU A 403 -36.78 29.49 17.71
N GLN A 404 -36.39 30.36 16.77
CA GLN A 404 -37.28 30.88 15.76
C GLN A 404 -37.49 29.79 14.71
N GLN A 405 -38.55 29.01 14.89
CA GLN A 405 -39.06 28.18 13.80
C GLN A 405 -39.42 29.13 12.64
N HIS A 406 -38.93 28.83 11.45
CA HIS A 406 -39.07 29.65 10.24
C HIS A 406 -40.46 30.30 10.18
N PRO A 407 -40.59 31.62 9.89
CA PRO A 407 -41.85 32.34 9.93
C PRO A 407 -42.77 31.86 8.81
N THR A 408 -43.47 30.76 9.07
CA THR A 408 -44.56 30.28 8.24
C THR A 408 -45.81 31.03 8.69
N ASN A 409 -45.98 32.24 8.16
CA ASN A 409 -47.25 32.98 8.15
C ASN A 409 -47.98 33.13 9.51
N SER A 410 -47.30 33.24 10.64
CA SER A 410 -48.00 33.64 11.88
C SER A 410 -48.22 35.16 11.88
N PRO A 411 -49.48 35.64 11.92
CA PRO A 411 -49.81 37.08 11.90
C PRO A 411 -49.38 37.82 13.18
N GLU A 412 -48.89 37.12 14.20
CA GLU A 412 -48.45 37.72 15.47
C GLU A 412 -47.08 38.42 15.40
N TRP A 413 -46.36 38.31 14.28
CA TRP A 413 -44.99 38.85 14.11
C TRP A 413 -44.89 40.07 13.18
N ARG A 414 -46.00 40.74 12.85
CA ARG A 414 -46.00 42.00 12.08
C ARG A 414 -45.99 43.25 12.95
#